data_AF-A0A2A6Q3S6-F1
#
_entry.id   AF-A0A2A6Q3S6-F1
#
_cell.length_a   1.000
_cell.length_b   1.000
_cell.length_c   1.000
_cell.angle_alpha   90.00
_cell.angle_beta   90.00
_cell.angle_gamma   90.00
#
_symmetry.space_group_name_H-M   'P 1'
#
loop_
_entity.id
_entity.type
_entity.pdbx_description
1 polymer ?
#
loop_
_entity_poly.entity_id
_entity_poly.type
_entity_poly.pdbx_seq_one_letter_code
_entity_poly.pdbx_strand_id
1 'polypeptide(L)'
;MLVSACEADIIALVLNADAPWSPFSPGFTSSMNRPVIGVVTKADLASMEQISLVKSWLREAGAHNVLVTSAVNNNGVAELFALLHTEEGYR
;
A
#
# COMPACT_ATOMS: atom_id res chain seq x y z
N MET A 1 -8.76 7.61 16.16
CA MET A 1 -8.26 6.83 15.00
C MET A 1 -8.50 5.32 15.11
N LEU A 2 -8.62 4.71 16.29
CA LEU A 2 -8.92 3.26 16.40
C LEU A 2 -10.36 2.89 16.00
N VAL A 3 -11.33 3.79 16.22
CA VAL A 3 -12.75 3.47 15.99
C VAL A 3 -13.10 3.36 14.50
N SER A 4 -12.52 4.19 13.62
CA SER A 4 -12.82 4.12 12.17
C SER A 4 -12.13 2.94 11.47
N ALA A 5 -10.96 2.51 11.95
CA ALA A 5 -10.26 1.34 11.42
C ALA A 5 -10.94 0.02 11.84
N CYS A 6 -11.79 0.06 12.87
CA CYS A 6 -12.57 -1.10 13.29
C CYS A 6 -13.63 -1.47 12.23
N GLU A 7 -14.16 -0.52 11.46
CA GLU A 7 -15.17 -0.76 10.42
C GLU A 7 -14.59 -0.98 9.01
N ALA A 8 -13.29 -0.73 8.80
CA ALA A 8 -12.67 -0.94 7.51
C ALA A 8 -12.41 -2.43 7.25
N ASP A 9 -12.75 -2.91 6.06
CA ASP A 9 -12.41 -4.27 5.62
C ASP A 9 -10.90 -4.41 5.37
N ILE A 10 -10.29 -3.41 4.73
CA ILE A 10 -8.85 -3.36 4.39
C ILE A 10 -8.27 -1.99 4.73
N ILE A 11 -7.00 -1.97 5.17
CA ILE A 11 -6.23 -0.74 5.38
C ILE A 11 -5.18 -0.60 4.26
N ALA A 12 -5.15 0.55 3.59
CA ALA A 12 -4.18 0.85 2.55
C ALA A 12 -3.15 1.89 3.03
N LEU A 13 -1.87 1.52 3.05
CA LEU A 13 -0.74 2.42 3.25
C LEU A 13 -0.25 2.93 1.91
N VAL A 14 -0.37 4.24 1.66
CA VAL A 14 -0.03 4.83 0.37
C VAL A 14 1.21 5.72 0.50
N LEU A 15 2.20 5.52 -0.38
CA LEU A 15 3.42 6.32 -0.42
C LEU A 15 3.85 6.59 -1.87
N ASN A 16 4.40 7.77 -2.16
CA ASN A 16 4.90 8.08 -3.49
C ASN A 16 6.22 7.33 -3.75
N ALA A 17 6.49 6.97 -5.00
CA ALA A 17 7.70 6.27 -5.41
C ALA A 17 8.97 7.11 -5.25
N ASP A 18 8.86 8.44 -5.33
CA ASP A 18 9.95 9.41 -5.18
C ASP A 18 10.05 9.97 -3.75
N ALA A 19 9.35 9.36 -2.78
CA ALA A 19 9.33 9.85 -1.41
C ALA A 19 10.74 9.90 -0.81
N PRO A 20 11.19 11.05 -0.24
CA PRO A 20 12.51 11.17 0.36
C PRO A 20 12.65 10.40 1.69
N TRP A 21 11.53 10.09 2.35
CA TRP A 21 11.47 9.33 3.59
C TRP A 21 10.06 8.74 3.79
N SER A 22 9.94 7.72 4.63
CA SER A 22 8.66 7.12 5.02
C SER A 22 8.11 7.74 6.31
N PRO A 23 6.84 8.19 6.33
CA PRO A 23 6.18 8.60 7.56
C PRO A 23 5.73 7.42 8.44
N PHE A 24 5.79 6.21 7.92
CA PHE A 24 5.38 5.01 8.62
C PHE A 24 6.58 4.38 9.32
N SER A 25 6.55 4.35 10.66
CA SER A 25 7.53 3.63 11.45
C SER A 25 7.39 2.12 11.27
N PRO A 26 8.46 1.33 11.47
CA PRO A 26 8.34 -0.13 11.49
C PRO A 26 7.27 -0.59 12.48
N GLY A 27 6.39 -1.50 12.04
CA GLY A 27 5.26 -1.97 12.84
C GLY A 27 4.14 -0.94 13.03
N PHE A 28 4.04 0.09 12.19
CA PHE A 28 2.96 1.09 12.24
C PHE A 28 1.56 0.47 12.34
N THR A 29 1.34 -0.66 11.67
CA THR A 29 0.05 -1.37 11.68
C THR A 29 0.00 -2.56 12.64
N SER A 30 0.99 -2.75 13.52
CA SER A 30 1.06 -3.91 14.43
C SER A 30 -0.14 -4.05 15.36
N SER A 31 -0.81 -2.95 15.71
CA SER A 31 -2.00 -2.94 16.58
C SER A 31 -3.33 -3.00 15.80
N MET A 32 -3.28 -3.19 14.47
CA MET A 32 -4.46 -3.19 13.60
C MET A 32 -4.87 -4.63 13.29
N ASN A 33 -6.12 -5.00 13.55
CA ASN A 33 -6.67 -6.34 13.30
C ASN A 33 -7.25 -6.50 11.88
N ARG A 34 -6.78 -5.72 10.91
CA ARG A 34 -7.29 -5.72 9.53
C ARG A 34 -6.16 -6.02 8.55
N PRO A 35 -6.45 -6.68 7.40
CA PRO A 35 -5.47 -6.87 6.35
C PRO A 35 -4.93 -5.51 5.88
N VAL A 36 -3.62 -5.45 5.68
CA VAL A 36 -2.91 -4.22 5.29
C VAL A 36 -2.25 -4.41 3.94
N ILE A 37 -2.61 -3.55 2.99
CA ILE A 37 -1.98 -3.44 1.68
C ILE A 37 -1.11 -2.17 1.62
N GLY A 38 -0.05 -2.23 0.84
CA GLY A 38 0.81 -1.10 0.53
C GLY A 38 0.60 -0.68 -0.92
N VAL A 39 0.61 0.63 -1.19
CA VAL A 39 0.47 1.17 -2.53
C VAL A 39 1.57 2.20 -2.76
N VAL A 40 2.49 1.87 -3.66
CA VAL A 40 3.44 2.81 -4.22
C VAL A 40 2.74 3.56 -5.35
N THR A 41 2.68 4.88 -5.29
CA THR A 41 2.05 5.73 -6.32
C THR A 41 3.09 6.55 -7.06
N LYS A 42 2.72 7.12 -8.21
CA LYS A 42 3.61 7.95 -9.06
C LYS A 42 4.89 7.23 -9.46
N ALA A 43 4.80 5.93 -9.76
CA ALA A 43 5.95 5.12 -10.15
C ALA A 43 6.68 5.64 -11.41
N ASP A 44 6.01 6.46 -12.21
CA ASP A 44 6.59 7.16 -13.36
C ASP A 44 7.67 8.21 -12.99
N LEU A 45 7.72 8.67 -11.75
CA LEU A 45 8.66 9.70 -11.30
C LEU A 45 9.94 9.13 -10.65
N ALA A 46 10.06 7.81 -10.52
CA ALA A 46 11.10 7.19 -9.70
C ALA A 46 11.82 6.03 -10.40
N SER A 47 13.08 5.80 -10.02
CA SER A 47 13.85 4.64 -10.47
C SER A 47 13.36 3.34 -9.82
N MET A 48 13.78 2.21 -10.38
CA MET A 48 13.50 0.89 -9.80
C MET A 48 14.10 0.72 -8.40
N GLU A 49 15.26 1.34 -8.10
CA GLU A 49 15.82 1.31 -6.74
C GLU A 49 14.96 2.09 -5.75
N GLN A 50 14.48 3.28 -6.14
CA GLN A 50 13.60 4.10 -5.30
C GLN A 50 12.28 3.37 -5.01
N ILE A 51 11.67 2.77 -6.04
CA ILE A 51 10.45 1.96 -5.86
C ILE A 51 10.72 0.79 -4.91
N SER A 52 11.87 0.11 -5.03
CA SER A 52 12.25 -0.99 -4.14
C SER A 52 12.40 -0.55 -2.69
N LEU A 53 13.01 0.63 -2.47
CA LEU A 53 13.17 1.22 -1.14
C LEU A 53 11.81 1.54 -0.50
N VAL A 54 10.93 2.21 -1.25
CA VAL A 54 9.57 2.54 -0.79
C VAL A 54 8.76 1.28 -0.48
N LYS A 55 8.91 0.22 -1.29
CA LYS A 55 8.31 -1.09 -0.99
C LYS A 55 8.80 -1.66 0.34
N SER A 56 10.09 -1.54 0.65
CA SER A 56 10.64 -1.99 1.94
C SER A 56 10.00 -1.26 3.10
N TRP A 57 9.90 0.07 3.02
CA TRP A 57 9.28 0.87 4.07
C TRP A 57 7.82 0.49 4.32
N LEU A 58 7.04 0.25 3.26
CA LEU A 58 5.65 -0.19 3.39
C LEU A 58 5.55 -1.59 4.03
N ARG A 59 6.45 -2.51 3.67
CA ARG A 59 6.52 -3.85 4.29
C ARG A 59 6.88 -3.78 5.77
N GLU A 60 7.90 -2.99 6.11
CA GLU A 60 8.33 -2.76 7.49
C GLU A 60 7.23 -2.13 8.33
N ALA A 61 6.42 -1.24 7.74
CA ALA A 61 5.26 -0.65 8.39
C ALA A 61 4.12 -1.67 8.65
N GLY A 62 4.15 -2.83 7.99
CA GLY A 62 3.21 -3.94 8.16
C GLY A 62 2.33 -4.26 6.94
N ALA A 63 2.61 -3.68 5.77
CA ALA A 63 1.91 -4.06 4.54
C ALA A 63 2.39 -5.40 3.99
N HIS A 64 1.47 -6.32 3.71
CA HIS A 64 1.79 -7.66 3.23
C HIS A 64 1.80 -7.74 1.70
N ASN A 65 0.86 -7.05 1.04
CA ASN A 65 0.77 -6.96 -0.41
C ASN A 65 1.08 -5.53 -0.84
N VAL A 66 2.22 -5.31 -1.53
CA VAL A 66 2.62 -3.98 -1.99
C VAL A 66 2.49 -3.86 -3.49
N LEU A 67 1.57 -3.01 -3.93
CA LEU A 67 1.29 -2.67 -5.32
C LEU A 67 2.10 -1.46 -5.77
N VAL A 68 2.32 -1.37 -7.08
CA VAL A 68 2.96 -0.21 -7.71
C VAL A 68 2.03 0.34 -8.77
N THR A 69 1.74 1.62 -8.68
CA THR A 69 0.79 2.29 -9.55
C THR A 69 1.39 3.57 -10.13
N SER A 70 0.95 3.89 -11.35
CA SER A 70 1.22 5.17 -12.00
C SER A 70 -0.08 5.62 -12.67
N ALA A 71 -0.59 6.78 -12.23
CA ALA A 71 -1.78 7.38 -12.82
C ALA A 71 -1.53 7.87 -14.27
N VAL A 72 -0.27 8.22 -14.59
CA VAL A 72 0.13 8.67 -15.93
C VAL A 72 0.15 7.51 -16.91
N ASN A 73 0.71 6.38 -16.50
CA ASN A 73 0.82 5.19 -17.34
C ASN A 73 -0.42 4.28 -17.24
N ASN A 74 -1.40 4.65 -16.41
CA ASN A 74 -2.57 3.85 -16.04
C ASN A 74 -2.20 2.41 -15.58
N ASN A 75 -0.99 2.25 -15.04
CA ASN A 75 -0.45 0.97 -14.60
C ASN A 75 -0.80 0.72 -13.13
N GLY A 76 -1.13 -0.54 -12.81
CA GLY A 76 -1.40 -0.99 -11.43
C GLY A 76 -2.76 -0.57 -10.86
N VAL A 77 -3.50 0.33 -11.53
CA VAL A 77 -4.87 0.72 -11.13
C VAL A 77 -5.82 -0.47 -11.26
N ALA A 78 -5.74 -1.23 -12.35
CA ALA A 78 -6.53 -2.45 -12.54
C ALA A 78 -6.21 -3.54 -11.49
N GLU A 79 -4.94 -3.66 -11.09
CA GLU A 79 -4.49 -4.62 -10.08
C GLU A 79 -4.97 -4.23 -8.66
N LEU A 80 -4.99 -2.92 -8.37
CA LEU A 80 -5.61 -2.38 -7.16
C LEU A 80 -7.11 -2.66 -7.11
N PHE A 81 -7.82 -2.46 -8.22
CA PHE A 81 -9.24 -2.83 -8.31
C PHE A 81 -9.45 -4.34 -8.15
N ALA A 82 -8.64 -5.18 -8.79
CA ALA A 82 -8.76 -6.64 -8.66
C ALA A 82 -8.55 -7.13 -7.21
N LEU A 83 -7.62 -6.51 -6.47
CA LEU A 83 -7.41 -6.82 -5.05
C LEU A 83 -8.58 -6.38 -4.18
N LEU A 84 -9.22 -5.26 -4.48
CA LEU A 84 -10.42 -4.80 -3.76
C LEU A 84 -11.67 -5.63 -4.09
N HIS A 85 -11.77 -6.22 -5.30
CA HIS A 85 -12.90 -7.06 -5.72
C HIS A 85 -12.75 -8.55 -5.36
N THR A 86 -11.56 -8.99 -4.92
CA THR A 86 -11.32 -10.40 -4.54
C THR A 86 -11.98 -10.78 -3.21
N GLU A 87 -12.51 -9.82 -2.45
CA GLU A 87 -13.18 -10.05 -1.16
C GLU A 87 -14.65 -10.49 -1.30
N GLU A 88 -15.23 -10.56 -2.51
CA GLU A 88 -16.55 -11.21 -2.72
C GLU A 88 -16.46 -12.75 -2.86
N GLY A 89 -15.24 -13.30 -2.99
CA GLY A 89 -15.02 -14.71 -3.34
C GLY A 89 -14.72 -15.67 -2.19
N TYR A 90 -14.56 -15.20 -0.95
CA TYR A 90 -14.29 -16.06 0.21
C TYR A 90 -15.51 -16.09 1.14
N ARG A 91 -16.60 -16.69 0.64
CA ARG A 91 -17.70 -17.20 1.47
C ARG A 91 -17.50 -18.68 1.79
#